data_AF-A0A1G3A8U8-F1
#
_entry.id   AF-A0A1G3A8U8-F1
#
_cell.length_a   1.000
_cell.length_b   1.000
_cell.length_c   1.000
_cell.angle_alpha   90.00
_cell.angle_beta   90.00
_cell.angle_gamma   90.00
#
_symmetry.space_group_name_H-M   'P 1'
#
loop_
_entity.id
_entity.type
_entity.pdbx_description
1 polymer ?
#
loop_
_entity_poly.entity_id
_entity_poly.type
_entity_poly.pdbx_seq_one_letter_code
_entity_poly.pdbx_strand_id
1 'polypeptide(L)'
;MVSIFFRRLFGARLQDISQERQKMNQELLRIVENIARDKNIDKESIFVDLEEAMVSAARKHFNEPESDIVVRIDRTSGQIVAFKDKVQIDIQQLGRIPAQTAKQVIIQKLRADERSSIFAEFAQRKGEIISGSVVRYESGTLIVNLDRWTEGFMPKNEQIMGQNHRVGERVR
;
A
#
# COMPACT_ATOMS: atom_id res chain seq x y z
N MET A 1 -42.01 9.27 28.94
CA MET A 1 -41.87 8.09 28.05
C MET A 1 -40.94 8.31 26.85
N VAL A 2 -40.58 9.55 26.50
CA VAL A 2 -39.68 9.86 25.34
C VAL A 2 -38.18 9.69 25.68
N SER A 3 -37.79 9.85 26.95
CA SER A 3 -36.39 9.76 27.41
C SER A 3 -35.77 8.34 27.34
N ILE A 4 -36.58 7.29 27.56
CA ILE A 4 -36.10 5.89 27.56
C ILE A 4 -35.86 5.37 26.13
N PHE A 5 -36.66 5.84 25.16
CA PHE A 5 -36.54 5.44 23.76
C PHE A 5 -35.31 6.06 23.09
N PHE A 6 -35.01 7.33 23.42
CA PHE A 6 -33.83 8.03 22.87
C PHE A 6 -32.51 7.44 23.39
N ARG A 7 -32.46 7.01 24.66
CA ARG A 7 -31.27 6.36 25.25
C ARG A 7 -30.96 5.00 24.62
N ARG A 8 -31.99 4.26 24.17
CA ARG A 8 -31.83 2.95 23.55
C ARG A 8 -31.35 3.03 22.09
N LEU A 9 -31.82 4.02 21.33
CA LEU A 9 -31.37 4.27 19.95
C LEU A 9 -29.96 4.88 19.87
N PHE A 10 -29.56 5.71 20.83
CA PHE A 10 -28.19 6.25 20.89
C PHE A 10 -27.15 5.22 21.37
N GLY A 11 -27.53 4.34 22.31
CA GLY A 11 -26.64 3.30 22.84
C GLY A 11 -26.24 2.25 21.80
N ALA A 12 -27.15 1.81 20.94
CA ALA A 12 -26.86 0.85 19.88
C ALA A 12 -25.88 1.41 18.82
N ARG A 13 -26.06 2.68 18.43
CA ARG A 13 -25.20 3.34 17.43
C ARG A 13 -23.76 3.53 17.90
N LEU A 14 -23.54 3.77 19.19
CA LEU A 14 -22.20 3.89 19.78
C LEU A 14 -21.50 2.52 19.90
N GLN A 15 -22.26 1.44 20.12
CA GLN A 15 -21.74 0.08 20.17
C GLN A 15 -21.30 -0.41 18.78
N ASP A 16 -22.04 -0.08 17.71
CA ASP A 16 -21.64 -0.44 16.34
C ASP A 16 -20.33 0.25 15.90
N ILE A 17 -20.17 1.55 16.19
CA ILE A 17 -18.97 2.31 15.81
C ILE A 17 -17.71 1.82 16.55
N SER A 18 -17.86 1.43 17.82
CA SER A 18 -16.75 0.90 18.62
C SER A 18 -16.33 -0.50 18.15
N GLN A 19 -17.29 -1.37 17.83
CA GLN A 19 -17.04 -2.70 17.24
C GLN A 19 -16.33 -2.60 15.88
N GLU A 20 -16.75 -1.69 15.01
CA GLU A 20 -16.17 -1.51 13.68
C GLU A 20 -14.72 -0.99 13.74
N ARG A 21 -14.43 -0.05 14.64
CA ARG A 21 -13.04 0.39 14.93
C ARG A 21 -12.16 -0.76 15.42
N GLN A 22 -12.69 -1.58 16.32
CA GLN A 22 -11.92 -2.67 16.91
C GLN A 22 -11.59 -3.75 15.87
N LYS A 23 -12.54 -4.03 14.97
CA LYS A 23 -12.34 -4.95 13.84
C LYS A 23 -11.27 -4.45 12.87
N MET A 24 -11.30 -3.15 12.53
CA MET A 24 -10.32 -2.53 11.63
C MET A 24 -8.90 -2.49 12.23
N ASN A 25 -8.78 -2.21 13.53
CA ASN A 25 -7.47 -2.23 14.21
C ASN A 25 -6.86 -3.63 14.18
N GLN A 26 -7.66 -4.67 14.46
CA GLN A 26 -7.19 -6.06 14.41
C GLN A 26 -6.82 -6.49 13.00
N GLU A 27 -7.55 -6.03 11.98
CA GLU A 27 -7.22 -6.30 10.58
C GLU A 27 -5.90 -5.67 10.17
N LEU A 28 -5.66 -4.40 10.54
CA LEU A 28 -4.39 -3.71 10.28
C LEU A 28 -3.23 -4.46 10.93
N LEU A 29 -3.34 -4.82 12.22
CA LEU A 29 -2.30 -5.55 12.93
C LEU A 29 -1.98 -6.88 12.26
N ARG A 30 -2.99 -7.65 11.84
CA ARG A 30 -2.80 -8.92 11.14
C ARG A 30 -2.07 -8.73 9.82
N ILE A 31 -2.42 -7.71 9.04
CA ILE A 31 -1.77 -7.47 7.76
C ILE A 31 -0.30 -7.07 7.96
N VAL A 32 -0.02 -6.18 8.92
CA VAL A 32 1.35 -5.78 9.27
C VAL A 32 2.15 -7.01 9.72
N GLU A 33 1.56 -7.89 10.53
CA GLU A 33 2.23 -9.10 10.98
C GLU A 33 2.53 -10.11 9.88
N ASN A 34 1.61 -10.28 8.94
CA ASN A 34 1.82 -11.17 7.81
C ASN A 34 2.95 -10.65 6.92
N ILE A 35 2.96 -9.35 6.60
CA ILE A 35 4.04 -8.74 5.79
C ILE A 35 5.38 -8.84 6.51
N ALA A 36 5.43 -8.50 7.80
CA ALA A 36 6.66 -8.56 8.57
C ALA A 36 7.27 -9.98 8.57
N ARG A 37 6.43 -11.02 8.71
CA ARG A 37 6.88 -12.42 8.67
C ARG A 37 7.31 -12.85 7.28
N ASP A 38 6.45 -12.64 6.27
CA ASP A 38 6.67 -13.13 4.92
C ASP A 38 7.89 -12.50 4.26
N LYS A 39 8.19 -11.24 4.61
CA LYS A 39 9.23 -10.44 3.97
C LYS A 39 10.44 -10.19 4.86
N ASN A 40 10.45 -10.74 6.08
CA ASN A 40 11.50 -10.52 7.07
C ASN A 40 11.80 -9.02 7.29
N ILE A 41 10.74 -8.21 7.30
CA ILE A 41 10.81 -6.77 7.56
C ILE A 41 10.51 -6.53 9.03
N ASP A 42 11.23 -5.58 9.62
CA ASP A 42 10.94 -5.14 10.98
C ASP A 42 9.56 -4.48 11.09
N LYS A 43 8.77 -4.90 12.08
CA LYS A 43 7.41 -4.39 12.29
C LYS A 43 7.43 -2.88 12.52
N GLU A 44 8.44 -2.37 13.23
CA GLU A 44 8.54 -0.95 13.57
C GLU A 44 8.66 -0.09 12.30
N SER A 45 9.48 -0.50 11.33
CA SER A 45 9.57 0.20 10.05
C SER A 45 8.20 0.35 9.37
N ILE A 46 7.40 -0.72 9.34
CA ILE A 46 6.07 -0.69 8.70
C ILE A 46 5.15 0.31 9.40
N PHE A 47 5.17 0.35 10.73
CA PHE A 47 4.36 1.31 11.48
C PHE A 47 4.80 2.76 11.26
N VAL A 48 6.11 3.04 11.19
CA VAL A 48 6.63 4.38 10.89
C VAL A 48 6.14 4.82 9.50
N ASP A 49 6.25 3.96 8.49
CA ASP A 49 5.79 4.27 7.14
C ASP A 49 4.27 4.50 7.08
N LEU A 50 3.50 3.75 7.87
CA LEU A 50 2.06 3.95 8.01
C LEU A 50 1.72 5.31 8.63
N GLU A 51 2.42 5.69 9.71
CA GLU A 51 2.26 6.98 10.37
C GLU A 51 2.56 8.13 9.40
N GLU A 52 3.69 8.08 8.69
CA GLU A 52 4.09 9.11 7.72
C GLU A 52 3.10 9.25 6.56
N ALA A 53 2.63 8.13 6.03
CA ALA A 53 1.63 8.15 4.97
C ALA A 53 0.30 8.71 5.46
N MET A 54 -0.09 8.42 6.70
CA MET A 54 -1.31 8.97 7.29
C MET A 54 -1.16 10.47 7.53
N VAL A 55 0.00 10.95 7.98
CA VAL A 55 0.31 12.38 8.07
C VAL A 55 0.18 13.06 6.71
N SER A 56 0.77 12.47 5.66
CA SER A 56 0.69 13.01 4.30
C SER A 56 -0.75 13.08 3.78
N ALA A 57 -1.55 12.05 4.05
CA ALA A 57 -2.96 12.02 3.66
C ALA A 57 -3.81 13.00 4.50
N ALA A 58 -3.53 13.13 5.79
CA ALA A 58 -4.18 14.09 6.68
C ALA A 58 -3.91 15.54 6.27
N ARG A 59 -2.65 15.88 5.96
CA ARG A 59 -2.28 17.22 5.46
C ARG A 59 -3.05 17.61 4.21
N LYS A 60 -3.20 16.66 3.27
CA LYS A 60 -4.01 16.87 2.06
C LYS A 60 -5.50 17.05 2.37
N HIS A 61 -6.02 16.40 3.40
CA HIS A 61 -7.43 16.48 3.76
C HIS A 61 -7.82 17.81 4.41
N PHE A 62 -6.99 18.31 5.33
CA PHE A 62 -7.25 19.57 6.02
C PHE A 62 -6.94 20.81 5.17
N ASN A 63 -6.30 20.64 4.00
CA ASN A 63 -6.03 21.70 3.03
C ASN A 63 -5.26 22.91 3.61
N GLU A 64 -4.57 22.69 4.73
CA GLU A 64 -3.75 23.63 5.47
C GLU A 64 -2.30 23.11 5.45
N PRO A 65 -1.42 23.67 4.61
CA PRO A 65 -0.06 23.15 4.43
C PRO A 65 0.88 23.44 5.60
N GLU A 66 0.52 24.36 6.51
CA GLU A 66 1.36 24.78 7.64
C GLU A 66 1.00 24.11 8.98
N SER A 67 -0.08 23.33 9.06
CA SER A 67 -0.46 22.68 10.32
C SER A 67 0.52 21.55 10.65
N ASP A 68 0.98 21.50 11.90
CA ASP A 68 1.81 20.40 12.38
C ASP A 68 0.92 19.20 12.70
N ILE A 69 0.80 18.29 11.72
CA ILE A 69 0.04 17.06 11.87
C ILE A 69 0.98 15.90 12.21
N VAL A 70 0.68 15.22 13.31
CA VAL A 70 1.37 14.02 13.75
C VAL A 70 0.35 12.90 13.94
N VAL A 71 0.62 11.73 13.36
CA VAL A 71 -0.18 10.53 13.55
C VAL A 71 0.67 9.49 14.27
N ARG A 72 0.09 8.82 15.27
CA ARG A 72 0.73 7.72 16.00
C ARG A 72 -0.18 6.50 16.03
N ILE A 73 0.43 5.33 15.91
CA ILE A 73 -0.27 4.05 15.95
C ILE A 73 0.24 3.25 17.16
N ASP A 74 -0.64 2.86 18.06
CA ASP A 74 -0.26 1.96 19.15
C ASP A 74 0.06 0.56 18.59
N ARG A 75 1.25 0.05 18.90
CA ARG A 75 1.80 -1.20 18.32
C ARG A 75 1.05 -2.45 18.78
N THR A 76 0.37 -2.38 19.92
CA THR A 76 -0.29 -3.54 20.55
C THR A 76 -1.78 -3.58 20.23
N SER A 77 -2.43 -2.42 20.30
CA SER A 77 -3.87 -2.27 20.11
C SER A 77 -4.26 -1.85 18.68
N GLY A 78 -3.31 -1.36 17.88
CA GLY A 78 -3.57 -0.78 16.56
C GLY A 78 -4.33 0.53 16.63
N GLN A 79 -4.47 1.14 17.81
CA GLN A 79 -5.19 2.39 17.98
C GLN A 79 -4.42 3.53 17.33
N ILE A 80 -5.08 4.25 16.43
CA ILE A 80 -4.50 5.38 15.73
C ILE A 80 -4.97 6.67 16.43
N VAL A 81 -4.02 7.51 16.81
CA VAL A 81 -4.25 8.85 17.37
C VAL A 81 -3.60 9.89 16.45
N ALA A 82 -4.29 11.01 16.26
CA ALA A 82 -3.80 12.11 15.45
C ALA A 82 -3.80 13.40 16.27
N PHE A 83 -2.76 14.20 16.06
CA PHE A 83 -2.57 15.51 16.68
C PHE A 83 -2.44 16.54 15.56
N LYS A 84 -3.14 17.67 15.70
CA LYS A 84 -2.99 18.86 14.88
C LYS A 84 -2.55 20.00 15.81
N ASP A 85 -1.41 20.61 15.53
CA ASP A 85 -0.87 21.73 16.32
C ASP A 85 -0.79 21.41 17.83
N LYS A 86 -0.37 20.17 18.14
CA LYS A 86 -0.30 19.57 19.49
C LYS A 86 -1.65 19.32 20.18
N VAL A 87 -2.76 19.57 19.52
CA VAL A 87 -4.11 19.24 20.00
C VAL A 87 -4.55 17.92 19.41
N GLN A 88 -5.03 17.01 20.26
CA GLN A 88 -5.56 15.73 19.80
C GLN A 88 -6.85 15.95 19.01
N ILE A 89 -6.92 15.39 17.80
CA ILE A 89 -8.11 15.42 16.95
C ILE A 89 -8.76 14.03 16.91
N ASP A 90 -10.09 13.99 16.76
CA ASP A 90 -10.76 12.71 16.57
C ASP A 90 -10.47 12.17 15.17
N ILE A 91 -10.01 10.92 15.11
CA ILE A 91 -9.77 10.23 13.86
C ILE A 91 -11.03 10.06 13.00
N GLN A 92 -12.24 10.24 13.54
CA GLN A 92 -13.46 10.34 12.73
C GLN A 92 -13.43 11.54 11.78
N GLN A 93 -12.75 12.63 12.15
CA GLN A 93 -12.58 13.79 11.29
C GLN A 93 -11.70 13.46 10.07
N LEU A 94 -10.85 12.43 10.17
CA LEU A 94 -10.09 11.88 9.05
C LEU A 94 -10.90 10.90 8.19
N GLY A 95 -12.13 10.56 8.60
CA GLY A 95 -13.04 9.70 7.85
C GLY A 95 -12.41 8.34 7.47
N ARG A 96 -12.38 8.05 6.17
CA ARG A 96 -11.87 6.79 5.60
C ARG A 96 -10.37 6.78 5.29
N ILE A 97 -9.68 7.89 5.54
CA ILE A 97 -8.26 8.05 5.20
C ILE A 97 -7.37 6.98 5.86
N PRO A 98 -7.49 6.68 7.18
CA PRO A 98 -6.58 5.74 7.83
C PRO A 98 -6.63 4.34 7.18
N ALA A 99 -7.82 3.84 6.86
CA ALA A 99 -8.00 2.53 6.24
C ALA A 99 -7.41 2.47 4.83
N GLN A 100 -7.67 3.50 4.01
CA GLN A 100 -7.18 3.57 2.64
C GLN A 100 -5.66 3.72 2.60
N THR A 101 -5.11 4.59 3.43
CA THR A 101 -3.67 4.79 3.54
C THR A 101 -2.98 3.53 4.03
N ALA A 102 -3.53 2.85 5.04
CA ALA A 102 -2.94 1.63 5.55
C ALA A 102 -2.80 0.58 4.44
N LYS A 103 -3.90 0.30 3.72
CA LYS A 103 -3.90 -0.60 2.58
C LYS A 103 -2.89 -0.18 1.51
N GLN A 104 -2.79 1.10 1.22
CA GLN A 104 -1.88 1.62 0.20
C GLN A 104 -0.41 1.41 0.60
N VAL A 105 0.00 1.77 1.81
CA VAL A 105 1.38 1.62 2.30
C VAL A 105 1.80 0.15 2.31
N ILE A 106 0.91 -0.71 2.78
CA ILE A 106 1.05 -2.17 2.78
C ILE A 106 1.36 -2.66 1.35
N ILE A 107 0.56 -2.26 0.35
CA ILE A 107 0.78 -2.64 -1.05
C ILE A 107 2.10 -2.08 -1.60
N GLN A 108 2.47 -0.85 -1.22
CA GLN A 108 3.73 -0.25 -1.66
C GLN A 108 4.95 -1.01 -1.13
N LYS A 109 4.93 -1.40 0.15
CA LYS A 109 5.99 -2.21 0.74
C LYS A 109 6.13 -3.56 0.06
N LEU A 110 5.01 -4.26 -0.12
CA LEU A 110 4.98 -5.54 -0.83
C LEU A 110 5.65 -5.44 -2.22
N ARG A 111 5.30 -4.41 -2.98
CA ARG A 111 5.86 -4.17 -4.33
C ARG A 111 7.33 -3.75 -4.30
N ALA A 112 7.75 -2.97 -3.31
CA ALA A 112 9.13 -2.53 -3.18
C ALA A 112 10.08 -3.71 -2.90
N ASP A 113 9.64 -4.65 -2.07
CA ASP A 113 10.41 -5.86 -1.77
C ASP A 113 10.45 -6.81 -2.96
N GLU A 114 9.31 -7.02 -3.62
CA GLU A 114 9.24 -7.80 -4.87
C GLU A 114 10.25 -7.25 -5.90
N ARG A 115 10.25 -5.93 -6.10
CA ARG A 115 11.20 -5.26 -6.99
C ARG A 115 12.64 -5.49 -6.57
N SER A 116 12.93 -5.45 -5.27
CA SER A 116 14.29 -5.64 -4.74
C SER A 116 14.77 -7.08 -4.95
N SER A 117 13.90 -8.06 -4.73
CA SER A 117 14.20 -9.48 -4.98
C SER A 117 14.41 -9.76 -6.47
N ILE A 118 13.52 -9.25 -7.33
CA ILE A 118 13.64 -9.35 -8.78
C ILE A 118 14.96 -8.70 -9.23
N PHE A 119 15.27 -7.50 -8.74
CA PHE A 119 16.52 -6.82 -9.08
C PHE A 119 17.75 -7.66 -8.70
N ALA A 120 17.80 -8.22 -7.50
CA ALA A 120 18.90 -9.05 -7.05
C ALA A 120 19.10 -10.29 -7.93
N GLU A 121 18.01 -10.94 -8.36
CA GLU A 121 18.05 -12.08 -9.27
C GLU A 121 18.58 -11.69 -10.66
N PHE A 122 17.98 -10.68 -11.29
CA PHE A 122 18.33 -10.29 -12.66
C PHE A 122 19.69 -9.58 -12.75
N ALA A 123 20.15 -8.92 -11.68
CA ALA A 123 21.48 -8.33 -11.64
C ALA A 123 22.60 -9.38 -11.80
N GLN A 124 22.41 -10.58 -11.24
CA GLN A 124 23.37 -11.68 -11.37
C GLN A 124 23.34 -12.34 -12.76
N ARG A 125 22.21 -12.26 -13.47
CA ARG A 125 21.98 -12.89 -14.78
C ARG A 125 22.30 -11.99 -15.97
N LYS A 126 23.03 -10.89 -15.74
CA LYS A 126 23.38 -9.93 -16.80
C LYS A 126 24.22 -10.60 -17.89
N GLY A 127 23.70 -10.62 -19.11
CA GLY A 127 24.36 -11.23 -20.27
C GLY A 127 23.86 -12.64 -20.59
N GLU A 128 22.98 -13.21 -19.76
CA GLU A 128 22.28 -14.45 -20.09
C GLU A 128 21.11 -14.21 -21.05
N ILE A 129 20.84 -15.19 -21.90
CA ILE A 129 19.66 -15.20 -22.77
C ILE A 129 18.45 -15.62 -21.92
N ILE A 130 17.41 -14.80 -21.93
CA ILE A 130 16.18 -15.05 -21.17
C ILE A 130 15.01 -15.15 -22.14
N SER A 131 14.23 -16.22 -22.01
CA SER A 131 13.02 -16.38 -22.82
C SER A 131 11.81 -15.78 -22.12
N GLY A 132 10.95 -15.11 -22.87
CA GLY A 132 9.69 -14.56 -22.39
C GLY A 132 8.58 -14.66 -23.44
N SER A 133 7.40 -14.14 -23.14
CA SER A 133 6.30 -14.03 -24.08
C SER A 133 5.91 -12.57 -24.32
N VAL A 134 5.67 -12.22 -25.57
CA VAL A 134 5.29 -10.85 -25.94
C VAL A 134 3.92 -10.51 -25.39
N VAL A 135 3.83 -9.42 -24.65
CA VAL A 135 2.56 -8.92 -24.11
C VAL A 135 1.96 -7.90 -25.06
N ARG A 136 2.73 -6.88 -25.44
CA ARG A 136 2.26 -5.76 -26.26
C ARG A 136 3.40 -4.89 -26.77
N TYR A 137 3.09 -3.97 -27.68
CA TYR A 137 3.94 -2.83 -28.02
C TYR A 137 3.38 -1.55 -27.40
N GLU A 138 4.24 -0.76 -26.77
CA GLU A 138 3.94 0.58 -26.26
C GLU A 138 4.88 1.60 -26.90
N SER A 139 4.37 2.48 -27.76
CA SER A 139 5.16 3.54 -28.43
C SER A 139 6.43 3.02 -29.13
N GLY A 140 6.37 1.81 -29.70
CA GLY A 140 7.50 1.14 -30.36
C GLY A 140 8.42 0.35 -29.42
N THR A 141 8.21 0.40 -28.10
CA THR A 141 8.87 -0.47 -27.12
C THR A 141 8.10 -1.78 -27.01
N LEU A 142 8.81 -2.91 -27.09
CA LEU A 142 8.24 -4.24 -26.94
C LEU A 142 8.19 -4.59 -25.45
N ILE A 143 7.01 -4.94 -24.93
CA ILE A 143 6.83 -5.42 -23.56
C ILE A 143 6.75 -6.94 -23.58
N VAL A 144 7.61 -7.60 -22.81
CA VAL A 144 7.78 -9.05 -22.75
C VAL A 144 7.57 -9.52 -21.32
N ASN A 145 6.70 -10.51 -21.12
CA ASN A 145 6.54 -11.19 -19.85
C ASN A 145 7.68 -12.20 -19.68
N LEU A 146 8.53 -12.02 -18.66
CA LEU A 146 9.68 -12.89 -18.40
C LEU A 146 9.34 -14.00 -17.39
N ASP A 147 8.50 -13.68 -16.40
CA ASP A 147 8.01 -14.62 -15.38
C ASP A 147 6.70 -14.10 -14.77
N ARG A 148 6.07 -14.83 -13.85
CA ARG A 148 4.76 -14.51 -13.25
C ARG A 148 4.60 -13.08 -12.73
N TRP A 149 5.67 -12.43 -12.28
CA TRP A 149 5.64 -11.10 -11.66
C TRP A 149 6.54 -10.06 -12.34
N THR A 150 7.23 -10.45 -13.42
CA THR A 150 8.29 -9.63 -14.02
C THR A 150 8.05 -9.41 -15.50
N GLU A 151 7.85 -8.14 -15.87
CA GLU A 151 7.85 -7.70 -17.26
C GLU A 151 9.21 -7.07 -17.60
N GLY A 152 9.75 -7.45 -18.74
CA GLY A 152 10.86 -6.77 -19.40
C GLY A 152 10.35 -5.85 -20.50
N PHE A 153 11.14 -4.84 -20.85
CA PHE A 153 10.89 -4.02 -22.01
C PHE A 153 12.12 -4.03 -22.91
N MET A 154 11.90 -4.04 -24.22
CA MET A 154 12.95 -3.95 -25.23
C MET A 154 12.67 -2.71 -26.08
N PRO A 155 13.43 -1.63 -25.91
CA PRO A 155 13.24 -0.40 -26.67
C PRO A 155 13.60 -0.61 -28.14
N LYS A 156 13.06 0.24 -29.02
CA LYS A 156 13.16 0.06 -30.48
C LYS A 156 14.60 -0.05 -31.00
N ASN A 157 15.55 0.62 -30.35
CA ASN A 157 16.98 0.58 -30.68
C ASN A 157 17.67 -0.73 -30.27
N GLU A 158 17.08 -1.50 -29.37
CA GLU A 158 17.58 -2.82 -28.93
C GLU A 158 16.85 -3.98 -29.65
N GLN A 159 15.83 -3.68 -30.45
CA GLN A 159 15.12 -4.66 -31.27
C GLN A 159 15.84 -4.91 -32.60
N ILE A 160 15.77 -6.14 -33.09
CA ILE A 160 16.27 -6.49 -34.43
C ILE A 160 15.39 -5.82 -35.48
N MET A 161 16.01 -4.99 -36.33
CA MET A 161 15.31 -4.27 -37.39
C MET A 161 14.59 -5.24 -38.34
N GLY A 162 13.31 -4.97 -38.61
CA GLY A 162 12.48 -5.76 -39.52
C GLY A 162 11.84 -7.00 -38.89
N GLN A 163 12.17 -7.32 -37.64
CA GLN A 163 11.51 -8.38 -36.88
C GLN A 163 10.24 -7.84 -36.21
N ASN A 164 9.09 -8.43 -36.52
CA ASN A 164 7.81 -8.09 -35.90
C ASN A 164 7.34 -9.27 -35.06
N HIS A 165 7.01 -9.04 -33.80
CA HIS A 165 6.46 -10.07 -32.93
C HIS A 165 4.95 -9.91 -32.74
N ARG A 166 4.25 -11.04 -32.58
CA ARG A 166 2.83 -11.06 -32.24
C ARG A 166 2.64 -11.19 -30.73
N VAL A 167 1.52 -10.66 -30.22
CA VAL A 167 1.12 -10.89 -28.83
C VAL A 167 1.00 -12.38 -28.55
N GLY A 168 1.58 -12.84 -27.44
CA GLY A 168 1.67 -14.24 -27.02
C GLY A 168 2.84 -15.03 -27.62
N GLU A 169 3.56 -14.47 -28.59
CA GLU A 169 4.74 -15.11 -29.19
C GLU A 169 5.88 -15.25 -28.17
N ARG A 170 6.59 -16.38 -28.17
CA ARG A 170 7.77 -16.55 -27.33
C ARG A 170 9.01 -15.95 -28.00
N VAL A 171 9.72 -15.12 -27.26
CA VAL A 171 10.95 -14.44 -27.68
C VAL A 171 12.10 -14.78 -26.73
N ARG A 172 13.34 -14.72 -27.22
CA ARG A 172 14.56 -15.00 -26.46
C ARG A 172 15.70 -14.13 -26.96
#